data_AF-A0A9W6Z0G2-F1
#
_entry.id   AF-A0A9W6Z0G2-F1
#
_cell.length_a   1.000
_cell.length_b   1.000
_cell.length_c   1.000
_cell.angle_alpha   90.00
_cell.angle_beta   90.00
_cell.angle_gamma   90.00
#
_symmetry.space_group_name_H-M   'P 1'
#
loop_
_entity.id
_entity.type
_entity.pdbx_description
1 polymer ?
#
loop_
_entity_poly.entity_id
_entity_poly.type
_entity_poly.pdbx_seq_one_letter_code
_entity_poly.pdbx_strand_id
1 'polypeptide(L)'
;MDAAIKNGLSSALIKRLDLSKNGKFDSMCEGVLDVAKLDDPLNKVTLATKLDDGLNLYRLTCPVGVLLIIFESRPEVIANITALAIKSGNAAILKGGKESLETFKVLADVINRILAEETKVPKNAIQLISTRGEVSDLLKQDRYIDLVIPRGSNALVRNIKDNTKIPVLGHADGICSIYIDEFADIEKATKIIVDAKTNYPAGCNAVETLLINEKLIGTESYTTILKALAEAEVTSHLVPELLKSLPKELSSSYSKFFVEATEADFNKEFLSFDIAVKPIGSVTDAIIHINQHSSKHTDAIITEDKANAEKFLQGIDSSGVYWNCSTRFADGFRYGFGTEVGISTNKIHARGPVGLEGLVCYYYQMRGDGHVVGDYLGGGGTRVFKHEKLNINHL
;
A
#
# COMPACT_ATOMS: atom_id res chain seq x y z
N MET A 1 -24.71 -6.32 -12.91
CA MET A 1 -24.02 -6.88 -14.10
C MET A 1 -24.59 -6.30 -15.38
N ASP A 2 -25.89 -6.42 -15.64
CA ASP A 2 -26.53 -5.92 -16.88
C ASP A 2 -26.31 -4.44 -17.14
N ALA A 3 -26.39 -3.60 -16.10
CA ALA A 3 -26.10 -2.17 -16.19
C ALA A 3 -24.63 -1.90 -16.60
N ALA A 4 -23.68 -2.70 -16.11
CA ALA A 4 -22.27 -2.56 -16.45
C ALA A 4 -21.98 -2.96 -17.91
N ILE A 5 -22.60 -4.05 -18.37
CA ILE A 5 -22.51 -4.51 -19.75
C ILE A 5 -23.11 -3.47 -20.71
N LYS A 6 -24.30 -2.96 -20.38
CA LYS A 6 -25.00 -1.93 -21.19
C LYS A 6 -24.21 -0.62 -21.30
N ASN A 7 -23.43 -0.28 -20.27
CA ASN A 7 -22.57 0.91 -20.25
C ASN A 7 -21.20 0.69 -20.92
N GLY A 8 -20.96 -0.47 -21.54
CA GLY A 8 -19.73 -0.73 -22.30
C GLY A 8 -18.47 -0.88 -21.43
N LEU A 9 -18.60 -1.26 -20.16
CA LEU A 9 -17.44 -1.52 -19.30
C LEU A 9 -16.62 -2.68 -19.85
N SER A 10 -15.29 -2.59 -19.69
CA SER A 10 -14.38 -3.66 -20.11
C SER A 10 -14.63 -4.96 -19.35
N SER A 11 -14.31 -6.09 -19.98
CA SER A 11 -14.43 -7.43 -19.36
C SER A 11 -13.68 -7.54 -18.03
N ALA A 12 -12.52 -6.86 -17.91
CA ALA A 12 -11.73 -6.80 -16.69
C ALA A 12 -12.47 -6.08 -15.54
N LEU A 13 -13.14 -4.95 -15.81
CA LEU A 13 -13.92 -4.22 -14.80
C LEU A 13 -15.18 -5.01 -14.41
N ILE A 14 -15.84 -5.65 -15.37
CA ILE A 14 -16.98 -6.54 -15.11
C ILE A 14 -16.57 -7.71 -14.20
N LYS A 15 -15.40 -8.33 -14.43
CA LYS A 15 -14.88 -9.41 -13.58
C LYS A 15 -14.57 -8.93 -12.16
N ARG A 16 -14.19 -7.66 -11.96
CA ARG A 16 -14.00 -7.08 -10.62
C ARG A 16 -15.34 -6.90 -9.89
N LEU A 17 -16.39 -6.45 -10.58
CA LEU A 17 -17.74 -6.25 -10.02
C LEU A 17 -18.46 -7.52 -9.57
N ASP A 18 -18.18 -8.66 -10.20
CA ASP A 18 -18.88 -9.91 -9.90
C ASP A 18 -18.44 -10.48 -8.54
N LEU A 19 -19.33 -10.43 -7.54
CA LEU A 19 -19.14 -11.01 -6.20
C LEU A 19 -19.52 -12.50 -6.11
N SER A 20 -20.28 -13.02 -7.09
CA SER A 20 -20.80 -14.39 -7.05
C SER A 20 -19.76 -15.44 -7.42
N LYS A 21 -18.71 -15.03 -8.13
CA LYS A 21 -17.67 -15.93 -8.62
C LYS A 21 -16.50 -16.02 -7.66
N ASN A 22 -15.87 -17.20 -7.67
CA ASN A 22 -14.58 -17.47 -7.01
C ASN A 22 -14.58 -17.24 -5.48
N GLY A 23 -15.72 -17.44 -4.80
CA GLY A 23 -15.81 -17.30 -3.34
C GLY A 23 -15.57 -15.87 -2.83
N LYS A 24 -15.63 -14.85 -3.70
CA LYS A 24 -15.37 -13.45 -3.33
C LYS A 24 -16.29 -12.95 -2.22
N PHE A 25 -17.57 -13.30 -2.27
CA PHE A 25 -18.53 -12.94 -1.23
C PHE A 25 -18.14 -13.56 0.12
N ASP A 26 -17.77 -14.84 0.14
CA ASP A 26 -17.33 -15.52 1.36
C ASP A 26 -16.03 -14.91 1.90
N SER A 27 -15.07 -14.63 1.02
CA SER A 27 -13.82 -13.94 1.38
C SER A 27 -14.06 -12.54 1.93
N MET A 28 -15.04 -11.81 1.38
CA MET A 28 -15.45 -10.49 1.86
C MET A 28 -16.06 -10.59 3.28
N CYS A 29 -16.90 -11.59 3.53
CA CYS A 29 -17.46 -11.84 4.86
C CYS A 29 -16.39 -12.28 5.87
N GLU A 30 -15.47 -13.15 5.46
CA GLU A 30 -14.34 -13.60 6.29
C GLU A 30 -13.43 -12.42 6.66
N GLY A 31 -13.15 -11.51 5.72
CA GLY A 31 -12.40 -10.29 5.99
C GLY A 31 -13.02 -9.42 7.09
N VAL A 32 -14.35 -9.32 7.15
CA VAL A 32 -15.05 -8.62 8.26
C VAL A 32 -14.83 -9.33 9.59
N LEU A 33 -14.94 -10.66 9.61
CA LEU A 33 -14.72 -11.47 10.81
C LEU A 33 -13.28 -11.40 11.30
N ASP A 34 -12.31 -11.33 10.39
CA ASP A 34 -10.90 -11.19 10.74
C ASP A 34 -10.61 -9.84 11.37
N VAL A 35 -11.18 -8.74 10.84
CA VAL A 35 -11.08 -7.42 11.49
C VAL A 35 -11.70 -7.41 12.89
N ALA A 36 -12.81 -8.15 13.08
CA ALA A 36 -13.43 -8.24 14.40
C ALA A 36 -12.50 -8.87 15.45
N LYS A 37 -11.67 -9.84 15.05
CA LYS A 37 -10.69 -10.54 15.90
C LYS A 37 -9.44 -9.70 16.22
N LEU A 38 -9.14 -8.66 15.45
CA LEU A 38 -7.98 -7.80 15.71
C LEU A 38 -8.12 -7.06 17.05
N ASP A 39 -6.99 -6.70 17.65
CA ASP A 39 -6.99 -5.87 18.85
C ASP A 39 -7.62 -4.50 18.58
N ASP A 40 -8.32 -3.95 19.58
CA ASP A 40 -8.85 -2.58 19.49
C ASP A 40 -7.67 -1.59 19.48
N PRO A 41 -7.52 -0.75 18.42
CA PRO A 41 -6.40 0.17 18.32
C PRO A 41 -6.60 1.46 19.15
N LEU A 42 -7.78 1.66 19.76
CA LEU A 42 -8.15 2.91 20.43
C LEU A 42 -7.63 3.02 21.87
N ASN A 43 -7.38 4.26 22.31
CA ASN A 43 -7.01 4.63 23.68
C ASN A 43 -5.77 3.92 24.23
N LYS A 44 -4.87 3.44 23.36
CA LYS A 44 -3.61 2.81 23.77
C LYS A 44 -2.63 3.88 24.22
N VAL A 45 -2.13 3.76 25.45
CA VAL A 45 -1.07 4.63 25.95
C VAL A 45 0.25 4.23 25.29
N THR A 46 0.81 5.13 24.46
CA THR A 46 2.06 4.89 23.71
C THR A 46 3.23 5.72 24.24
N LEU A 47 2.96 6.63 25.18
CA LEU A 47 3.96 7.39 25.93
C LEU A 47 3.34 7.79 27.26
N ALA A 48 4.10 7.64 28.35
CA ALA A 48 3.74 8.16 29.67
C ALA A 48 4.99 8.76 30.34
N THR A 49 4.86 9.99 30.85
CA THR A 49 5.97 10.71 31.48
C THR A 49 5.48 11.50 32.67
N LYS A 50 6.11 11.30 33.82
CA LYS A 50 5.93 12.14 35.00
C LYS A 50 6.79 13.39 34.83
N LEU A 51 6.14 14.53 34.72
CA LEU A 51 6.78 15.83 34.53
C LEU A 51 7.09 16.51 35.87
N ASP A 52 6.24 16.32 36.88
CA ASP A 52 6.45 16.76 38.27
C ASP A 52 5.61 15.84 39.21
N ASP A 53 5.73 16.01 40.52
CA ASP A 53 4.82 15.34 41.47
C ASP A 53 3.37 15.80 41.24
N GLY A 54 2.51 14.85 40.86
CA GLY A 54 1.11 15.15 40.53
C GLY A 54 0.91 15.72 39.12
N LEU A 55 1.95 15.82 38.28
CA LEU A 55 1.85 16.24 36.87
C LEU A 55 2.34 15.13 35.93
N ASN A 56 1.40 14.49 35.23
CA ASN A 56 1.68 13.37 34.34
C ASN A 56 1.17 13.64 32.92
N LEU A 57 2.02 13.38 31.94
CA LEU A 57 1.73 13.45 30.52
C LEU A 57 1.52 12.05 29.95
N TYR A 58 0.49 11.88 29.13
CA TYR A 58 0.20 10.64 28.40
C TYR A 58 -0.03 10.95 26.92
N ARG A 59 0.41 10.05 26.04
CA ARG A 59 0.04 10.04 24.61
C ARG A 59 -0.86 8.83 24.36
N LEU A 60 -2.07 9.06 23.86
CA LEU A 60 -3.05 8.01 23.61
C LEU A 60 -3.41 7.96 22.13
N THR A 61 -3.63 6.75 21.60
CA THR A 61 -4.18 6.58 20.25
C THR A 61 -5.65 6.99 20.19
N CYS A 62 -6.06 7.57 19.07
CA CYS A 62 -7.43 8.00 18.80
C CYS A 62 -7.77 7.82 17.31
N PRO A 63 -9.06 7.76 16.91
CA PRO A 63 -9.40 7.71 15.50
C PRO A 63 -8.84 8.93 14.77
N VAL A 64 -8.57 8.78 13.47
CA VAL A 64 -8.25 9.91 12.59
C VAL A 64 -9.42 10.90 12.53
N GLY A 65 -10.65 10.39 12.49
CA GLY A 65 -11.89 11.18 12.46
C GLY A 65 -12.86 10.67 11.39
N VAL A 66 -12.99 11.42 10.29
CA VAL A 66 -13.86 11.12 9.16
C VAL A 66 -13.04 10.75 7.93
N LEU A 67 -13.27 9.53 7.42
CA LEU A 67 -12.62 9.01 6.22
C LEU A 67 -13.51 9.23 4.99
N LEU A 68 -12.95 9.74 3.91
CA LEU A 68 -13.58 9.75 2.58
C LEU A 68 -12.93 8.70 1.69
N ILE A 69 -13.71 7.73 1.25
CA ILE A 69 -13.24 6.59 0.49
C ILE A 69 -13.82 6.68 -0.91
N ILE A 70 -12.96 6.85 -1.91
CA ILE A 70 -13.39 6.98 -3.31
C ILE A 70 -12.85 5.77 -4.08
N PHE A 71 -13.72 5.01 -4.74
CA PHE A 71 -13.30 3.75 -5.35
C PHE A 71 -14.07 3.37 -6.61
N GLU A 72 -13.42 2.58 -7.47
CA GLU A 72 -13.94 2.14 -8.77
C GLU A 72 -14.03 0.61 -8.85
N SER A 73 -15.18 0.13 -9.31
CA SER A 73 -15.43 -1.25 -9.76
C SER A 73 -15.03 -2.37 -8.79
N ARG A 74 -15.06 -2.12 -7.48
CA ARG A 74 -14.68 -3.09 -6.43
C ARG A 74 -15.69 -3.11 -5.28
N PRO A 75 -16.80 -3.85 -5.40
CA PRO A 75 -17.83 -3.86 -4.38
C PRO A 75 -17.41 -4.50 -3.05
N GLU A 76 -16.42 -5.40 -3.08
CA GLU A 76 -15.82 -6.04 -1.90
C GLU A 76 -15.16 -5.05 -0.94
N VAL A 77 -14.69 -3.91 -1.46
CA VAL A 77 -13.97 -2.89 -0.69
C VAL A 77 -14.86 -2.25 0.39
N ILE A 78 -16.18 -2.21 0.19
CA ILE A 78 -17.11 -1.62 1.16
C ILE A 78 -17.08 -2.36 2.49
N ALA A 79 -17.19 -3.69 2.46
CA ALA A 79 -17.29 -4.46 3.69
C ALA A 79 -16.01 -4.33 4.52
N ASN A 80 -14.85 -4.48 3.89
CA ASN A 80 -13.54 -4.39 4.54
C ASN A 80 -13.31 -2.99 5.13
N ILE A 81 -13.60 -1.93 4.35
CA ILE A 81 -13.40 -0.56 4.81
C ILE A 81 -14.40 -0.18 5.90
N THR A 82 -15.65 -0.65 5.81
CA THR A 82 -16.64 -0.44 6.87
C THR A 82 -16.19 -1.09 8.17
N ALA A 83 -15.74 -2.35 8.10
CA ALA A 83 -15.22 -3.07 9.27
C ALA A 83 -14.02 -2.34 9.88
N LEU A 84 -13.05 -1.94 9.06
CA LEU A 84 -11.87 -1.20 9.52
C LEU A 84 -12.24 0.16 10.12
N ALA A 85 -13.13 0.93 9.49
CA ALA A 85 -13.56 2.23 9.99
C ALA A 85 -14.23 2.12 11.36
N ILE A 86 -15.19 1.20 11.51
CA ILE A 86 -15.87 0.96 12.78
C ILE A 86 -14.88 0.51 13.85
N LYS A 87 -14.03 -0.47 13.54
CA LYS A 87 -13.05 -1.02 14.48
C LYS A 87 -12.01 0.01 14.94
N SER A 88 -11.65 0.94 14.06
CA SER A 88 -10.73 2.05 14.37
C SER A 88 -11.44 3.30 14.90
N GLY A 89 -12.75 3.26 15.16
CA GLY A 89 -13.52 4.37 15.72
C GLY A 89 -13.75 5.54 14.77
N ASN A 90 -13.54 5.36 13.47
CA ASN A 90 -13.72 6.39 12.45
C ASN A 90 -15.14 6.37 11.88
N ALA A 91 -15.64 7.54 11.49
CA ALA A 91 -16.75 7.63 10.55
C ALA A 91 -16.23 7.48 9.12
N ALA A 92 -17.05 6.99 8.19
CA ALA A 92 -16.68 6.84 6.79
C ALA A 92 -17.76 7.34 5.84
N ILE A 93 -17.32 8.06 4.80
CA ILE A 93 -18.10 8.46 3.64
C ILE A 93 -17.58 7.64 2.46
N LEU A 94 -18.43 6.77 1.92
CA LEU A 94 -18.12 5.87 0.83
C LEU A 94 -18.68 6.44 -0.47
N LYS A 95 -17.81 6.70 -1.44
CA LYS A 95 -18.17 7.17 -2.78
C LYS A 95 -17.65 6.20 -3.83
N GLY A 96 -18.53 5.30 -4.26
CA GLY A 96 -18.22 4.35 -5.33
C GLY A 96 -18.58 4.87 -6.72
N GLY A 97 -18.10 4.14 -7.74
CA GLY A 97 -18.47 4.33 -9.14
C GLY A 97 -19.94 4.01 -9.44
N LYS A 98 -20.45 4.51 -10.58
CA LYS A 98 -21.86 4.32 -10.98
C LYS A 98 -22.18 2.86 -11.31
N GLU A 99 -21.18 2.11 -11.72
CA GLU A 99 -21.25 0.72 -12.15
C GLU A 99 -21.61 -0.27 -11.03
N SER A 100 -21.39 0.10 -9.77
CA SER A 100 -21.61 -0.75 -8.59
C SER A 100 -22.72 -0.20 -7.67
N LEU A 101 -23.45 0.82 -8.12
CA LEU A 101 -24.43 1.56 -7.32
C LEU A 101 -25.52 0.67 -6.69
N GLU A 102 -26.09 -0.27 -7.44
CA GLU A 102 -27.17 -1.12 -6.92
C GLU A 102 -26.67 -2.09 -5.84
N THR A 103 -25.49 -2.68 -6.03
CA THR A 103 -24.84 -3.50 -4.99
C THR A 103 -24.54 -2.66 -3.75
N PHE A 104 -24.10 -1.41 -3.94
CA PHE A 104 -23.80 -0.52 -2.83
C PHE A 104 -25.01 -0.14 -2.00
N LYS A 105 -26.15 0.15 -2.63
CA LYS A 105 -27.39 0.45 -1.91
C LYS A 105 -27.76 -0.69 -0.97
N VAL A 106 -27.75 -1.93 -1.48
CA VAL A 106 -28.07 -3.12 -0.67
C VAL A 106 -27.11 -3.27 0.50
N LEU A 107 -25.79 -3.14 0.27
CA LEU A 107 -24.80 -3.25 1.34
C LEU A 107 -24.97 -2.13 2.39
N ALA A 108 -25.18 -0.89 1.95
CA ALA A 108 -25.38 0.24 2.84
C ALA A 108 -26.68 0.10 3.66
N ASP A 109 -27.76 -0.39 3.07
CA ASP A 109 -29.02 -0.64 3.78
C ASP A 109 -28.83 -1.69 4.87
N VAL A 110 -28.12 -2.79 4.57
CA VAL A 110 -27.78 -3.81 5.57
C VAL A 110 -26.93 -3.23 6.69
N ILE A 111 -25.84 -2.53 6.36
CA ILE A 111 -24.94 -1.91 7.34
C ILE A 111 -25.72 -0.94 8.24
N ASN A 112 -26.44 0.01 7.67
CA ASN A 112 -27.15 1.04 8.42
C ASN A 112 -28.25 0.47 9.30
N ARG A 113 -28.96 -0.57 8.83
CA ARG A 113 -29.96 -1.27 9.62
C ARG A 113 -29.33 -1.94 10.85
N ILE A 114 -28.24 -2.70 10.66
CA ILE A 114 -27.53 -3.35 11.77
C ILE A 114 -26.98 -2.32 12.75
N LEU A 115 -26.35 -1.24 12.27
CA LEU A 115 -25.84 -0.19 13.16
C LEU A 115 -26.96 0.44 14.00
N ALA A 116 -28.12 0.69 13.40
CA ALA A 116 -29.26 1.32 14.07
C ALA A 116 -30.00 0.39 15.05
N GLU A 117 -30.18 -0.88 14.69
CA GLU A 117 -31.04 -1.82 15.41
C GLU A 117 -30.27 -2.66 16.44
N GLU A 118 -28.98 -2.94 16.20
CA GLU A 118 -28.21 -3.93 16.97
C GLU A 118 -27.00 -3.34 17.71
N THR A 119 -26.68 -2.06 17.50
CA THR A 119 -25.47 -1.45 18.07
C THR A 119 -25.72 -0.09 18.72
N LYS A 120 -24.70 0.44 19.43
CA LYS A 120 -24.67 1.82 19.93
C LYS A 120 -23.99 2.80 18.96
N VAL A 121 -23.48 2.29 17.84
CA VAL A 121 -22.80 3.12 16.84
C VAL A 121 -23.86 3.95 16.11
N PRO A 122 -23.66 5.26 15.90
CA PRO A 122 -24.62 6.07 15.18
C PRO A 122 -24.89 5.50 13.79
N LYS A 123 -26.17 5.40 13.39
CA LYS A 123 -26.56 4.86 12.08
C LYS A 123 -25.89 5.57 10.88
N ASN A 124 -25.53 6.83 11.05
CA ASN A 124 -24.87 7.65 10.01
C ASN A 124 -23.34 7.65 10.13
N ALA A 125 -22.75 6.77 10.95
CA ALA A 125 -21.30 6.63 11.03
C ALA A 125 -20.71 6.16 9.69
N ILE A 126 -21.49 5.41 8.90
CA ILE A 126 -21.12 4.97 7.56
C ILE A 126 -22.14 5.56 6.57
N GLN A 127 -21.67 6.44 5.69
CA GLN A 127 -22.53 7.13 4.73
C GLN A 127 -22.15 6.72 3.31
N LEU A 128 -23.16 6.39 2.51
CA LEU A 128 -22.99 6.11 1.09
C LEU A 128 -23.47 7.30 0.26
N ILE A 129 -22.61 7.83 -0.59
CA ILE A 129 -22.99 8.88 -1.54
C ILE A 129 -23.37 8.24 -2.87
N SER A 130 -24.68 8.15 -3.09
CA SER A 130 -25.31 7.51 -4.26
C SER A 130 -25.59 8.48 -5.41
N THR A 131 -25.53 9.80 -5.17
CA THR A 131 -25.87 10.82 -6.17
C THR A 131 -24.75 11.03 -7.19
N ARG A 132 -25.09 11.65 -8.33
CA ARG A 132 -24.11 12.13 -9.32
C ARG A 132 -23.22 13.27 -8.80
N GLY A 133 -23.37 13.68 -7.53
CA GLY A 133 -22.61 14.76 -6.91
C GLY A 133 -21.12 14.60 -7.22
N GLU A 134 -20.51 15.71 -7.61
CA GLU A 134 -19.14 15.68 -8.06
C GLU A 134 -18.24 15.32 -6.88
N VAL A 135 -17.33 14.37 -7.11
CA VAL A 135 -16.24 14.07 -6.17
C VAL A 135 -15.53 15.37 -5.74
N SER A 136 -15.46 16.35 -6.64
CA SER A 136 -14.93 17.69 -6.41
C SER A 136 -15.50 18.41 -5.19
N ASP A 137 -16.79 18.25 -4.88
CA ASP A 137 -17.41 18.95 -3.74
C ASP A 137 -17.03 18.32 -2.41
N LEU A 138 -16.88 16.99 -2.37
CA LEU A 138 -16.38 16.26 -1.21
C LEU A 138 -14.91 16.59 -0.94
N LEU A 139 -14.11 16.70 -2.00
CA LEU A 139 -12.69 17.07 -1.91
C LEU A 139 -12.45 18.50 -1.39
N LYS A 140 -13.49 19.35 -1.35
CA LYS A 140 -13.47 20.69 -0.75
C LYS A 140 -13.88 20.73 0.73
N GLN A 141 -14.29 19.59 1.33
CA GLN A 141 -14.77 19.56 2.71
C GLN A 141 -13.64 19.31 3.73
N ASP A 142 -12.52 20.03 3.62
CA ASP A 142 -11.35 19.90 4.51
C ASP A 142 -11.62 20.29 5.97
N ARG A 143 -12.78 20.90 6.25
CA ARG A 143 -13.28 21.13 7.60
C ARG A 143 -13.88 19.89 8.27
N TYR A 144 -14.41 18.95 7.48
CA TYR A 144 -15.22 17.84 7.99
C TYR A 144 -14.65 16.45 7.68
N ILE A 145 -13.73 16.38 6.72
CA ILE A 145 -13.12 15.14 6.26
C ILE A 145 -11.64 15.23 6.58
N ASP A 146 -11.14 14.27 7.35
CA ASP A 146 -9.77 14.27 7.88
C ASP A 146 -8.79 13.51 6.97
N LEU A 147 -9.30 12.54 6.19
CA LEU A 147 -8.46 11.70 5.32
C LEU A 147 -9.22 11.21 4.09
N VAL A 148 -8.61 11.32 2.90
CA VAL A 148 -9.12 10.70 1.66
C VAL A 148 -8.30 9.46 1.31
N ILE A 149 -8.99 8.36 0.99
CA ILE A 149 -8.37 7.11 0.54
C ILE A 149 -8.94 6.74 -0.83
N PRO A 150 -8.21 7.03 -1.92
CA PRO A 150 -8.62 6.63 -3.26
C PRO A 150 -8.21 5.18 -3.57
N ARG A 151 -9.14 4.39 -4.12
CA ARG A 151 -8.93 3.00 -4.57
C ARG A 151 -9.42 2.83 -6.00
N GLY A 152 -8.55 3.09 -6.97
CA GLY A 152 -8.90 3.02 -8.38
C GLY A 152 -7.67 3.12 -9.26
N SER A 153 -7.86 3.69 -10.45
CA SER A 153 -6.76 3.94 -11.38
C SER A 153 -5.78 5.01 -10.89
N ASN A 154 -4.54 4.96 -11.39
CA ASN A 154 -3.51 5.98 -11.14
C ASN A 154 -4.02 7.39 -11.50
N ALA A 155 -4.79 7.52 -12.59
CA ALA A 155 -5.40 8.76 -13.02
C ALA A 155 -6.39 9.33 -11.97
N LEU A 156 -7.23 8.47 -11.37
CA LEU A 156 -8.12 8.87 -10.28
C LEU A 156 -7.34 9.37 -9.07
N VAL A 157 -6.31 8.62 -8.64
CA VAL A 157 -5.51 8.98 -7.47
C VAL A 157 -4.80 10.33 -7.68
N ARG A 158 -4.16 10.52 -8.85
CA ARG A 158 -3.50 11.79 -9.22
C ARG A 158 -4.50 12.94 -9.22
N ASN A 159 -5.64 12.77 -9.88
CA ASN A 159 -6.69 13.79 -9.90
C ASN A 159 -7.15 14.19 -8.49
N ILE A 160 -7.35 13.23 -7.59
CA ILE A 160 -7.72 13.53 -6.19
C ILE A 160 -6.61 14.30 -5.49
N LYS A 161 -5.37 13.83 -5.58
CA LYS A 161 -4.20 14.49 -4.97
C LYS A 161 -4.04 15.95 -5.44
N ASP A 162 -4.28 16.21 -6.71
CA ASP A 162 -4.13 17.54 -7.31
C ASP A 162 -5.28 18.51 -6.94
N ASN A 163 -6.43 17.99 -6.48
CA ASN A 163 -7.66 18.77 -6.32
C ASN A 163 -8.21 18.81 -4.89
N THR A 164 -7.45 18.40 -3.87
CA THR A 164 -7.88 18.46 -2.47
C THR A 164 -6.83 19.03 -1.53
N LYS A 165 -7.29 19.67 -0.45
CA LYS A 165 -6.46 20.04 0.71
C LYS A 165 -6.49 19.00 1.82
N ILE A 166 -7.42 18.05 1.74
CA ILE A 166 -7.52 16.96 2.69
C ILE A 166 -6.31 16.04 2.48
N PRO A 167 -5.64 15.57 3.55
CA PRO A 167 -4.61 14.55 3.43
C PRO A 167 -5.09 13.34 2.60
N VAL A 168 -4.27 12.88 1.66
CA VAL A 168 -4.60 11.73 0.81
C VAL A 168 -3.66 10.57 1.13
N LEU A 169 -4.21 9.44 1.56
CA LEU A 169 -3.47 8.20 1.81
C LEU A 169 -3.67 7.24 0.64
N GLY A 170 -2.57 6.94 -0.05
CA GLY A 170 -2.57 6.04 -1.20
C GLY A 170 -1.33 6.23 -2.07
N HIS A 171 -1.16 5.36 -3.05
CA HIS A 171 -0.10 5.45 -4.06
C HIS A 171 -0.68 5.83 -5.42
N ALA A 172 0.06 6.60 -6.20
CA ALA A 172 -0.35 7.01 -7.53
C ALA A 172 0.20 6.10 -8.63
N ASP A 173 1.27 5.33 -8.35
CA ASP A 173 1.97 4.47 -9.31
C ASP A 173 2.60 3.29 -8.56
N GLY A 174 2.86 2.20 -9.27
CA GLY A 174 3.39 0.92 -8.77
C GLY A 174 4.65 0.45 -9.50
N ILE A 175 5.64 1.33 -9.70
CA ILE A 175 6.90 1.00 -10.36
C ILE A 175 7.81 0.32 -9.33
N CYS A 176 7.80 -1.01 -9.34
CA CYS A 176 8.56 -1.86 -8.42
C CYS A 176 9.77 -2.47 -9.13
N SER A 177 10.90 -2.59 -8.42
CA SER A 177 12.15 -3.10 -8.97
C SER A 177 12.68 -4.30 -8.20
N ILE A 178 13.34 -5.21 -8.91
CA ILE A 178 14.13 -6.29 -8.31
C ILE A 178 15.57 -6.18 -8.80
N TYR A 179 16.53 -6.20 -7.88
CA TYR A 179 17.96 -6.30 -8.16
C TYR A 179 18.47 -7.72 -7.89
N ILE A 180 19.05 -8.35 -8.91
CA ILE A 180 19.78 -9.62 -8.80
C ILE A 180 21.26 -9.30 -8.61
N ASP A 181 21.79 -9.63 -7.44
CA ASP A 181 23.19 -9.42 -7.09
C ASP A 181 24.11 -10.49 -7.67
N GLU A 182 25.42 -10.24 -7.70
CA GLU A 182 26.40 -11.22 -8.20
C GLU A 182 26.45 -12.51 -7.36
N PHE A 183 26.03 -12.45 -6.09
CA PHE A 183 25.99 -13.58 -5.16
C PHE A 183 24.59 -14.22 -5.06
N ALA A 184 23.71 -13.99 -6.03
CA ALA A 184 22.36 -14.53 -6.03
C ALA A 184 22.33 -16.05 -6.27
N ASP A 185 21.48 -16.76 -5.50
CA ASP A 185 21.00 -18.08 -5.88
C ASP A 185 20.04 -17.96 -7.07
N ILE A 186 20.41 -18.55 -8.21
CA ILE A 186 19.69 -18.39 -9.48
C ILE A 186 18.35 -19.14 -9.51
N GLU A 187 18.24 -20.28 -8.82
CA GLU A 187 16.97 -20.99 -8.69
C GLU A 187 15.98 -20.19 -7.85
N LYS A 188 16.47 -19.57 -6.78
CA LYS A 188 15.68 -18.65 -5.96
C LYS A 188 15.29 -17.41 -6.76
N ALA A 189 16.23 -16.85 -7.52
CA ALA A 189 15.99 -15.65 -8.30
C ALA A 189 14.91 -15.84 -9.35
N THR A 190 14.98 -16.91 -10.13
CA THR A 190 13.98 -17.23 -11.16
C THR A 190 12.58 -17.40 -10.58
N LYS A 191 12.44 -18.15 -9.48
CA LYS A 191 11.15 -18.32 -8.77
C LYS A 191 10.58 -16.98 -8.30
N ILE A 192 11.41 -16.14 -7.67
CA ILE A 192 10.97 -14.84 -7.13
C ILE A 192 10.52 -13.91 -8.24
N ILE A 193 11.31 -13.76 -9.31
CA ILE A 193 11.03 -12.80 -10.38
C ILE A 193 9.79 -13.22 -11.17
N VAL A 194 9.65 -14.50 -11.49
CA VAL A 194 8.48 -15.02 -12.19
C VAL A 194 7.23 -14.82 -11.34
N ASP A 195 7.25 -15.13 -10.04
CA ASP A 195 6.10 -14.85 -9.16
C ASP A 195 5.80 -13.35 -9.10
N ALA A 196 6.82 -12.52 -8.90
CA ALA A 196 6.68 -11.07 -8.76
C ALA A 196 6.01 -10.44 -10.00
N LYS A 197 6.24 -10.97 -11.20
CA LYS A 197 5.62 -10.47 -12.44
C LYS A 197 4.29 -11.14 -12.75
N THR A 198 4.20 -12.46 -12.65
CA THR A 198 3.11 -13.27 -13.23
C THR A 198 1.97 -13.59 -12.29
N ASN A 199 2.18 -13.50 -10.97
CA ASN A 199 1.13 -13.79 -9.97
C ASN A 199 -0.11 -12.91 -10.16
N TYR A 200 0.11 -11.61 -10.34
CA TYR A 200 -0.95 -10.65 -10.68
C TYR A 200 -0.33 -9.43 -11.37
N PRO A 201 -0.12 -9.45 -12.70
CA PRO A 201 0.61 -8.41 -13.43
C PRO A 201 -0.05 -7.02 -13.34
N ALA A 202 -1.37 -6.97 -13.12
CA ALA A 202 -2.11 -5.73 -12.95
C ALA A 202 -2.14 -5.20 -11.50
N GLY A 203 -1.36 -5.81 -10.60
CA GLY A 203 -1.18 -5.35 -9.22
C GLY A 203 -0.08 -4.30 -9.13
N CYS A 204 -0.28 -3.28 -8.30
CA CYS A 204 0.67 -2.17 -8.12
C CYS A 204 2.02 -2.55 -7.47
N ASN A 205 2.14 -3.79 -6.99
CA ASN A 205 3.37 -4.34 -6.43
C ASN A 205 3.97 -5.44 -7.33
N ALA A 206 3.49 -5.58 -8.56
CA ALA A 206 4.14 -6.42 -9.56
C ALA A 206 5.47 -5.79 -9.96
N VAL A 207 6.51 -6.60 -10.17
CA VAL A 207 7.81 -6.06 -10.63
C VAL A 207 7.67 -5.49 -12.04
N GLU A 208 8.21 -4.29 -12.25
CA GLU A 208 8.22 -3.60 -13.54
C GLU A 208 9.63 -3.43 -14.09
N THR A 209 10.65 -3.38 -13.21
CA THR A 209 12.07 -3.28 -13.59
C THR A 209 12.90 -4.39 -12.96
N LEU A 210 13.73 -5.05 -13.76
CA LEU A 210 14.72 -6.02 -13.34
C LEU A 210 16.13 -5.46 -13.57
N LEU A 211 16.89 -5.30 -12.48
CA LEU A 211 18.29 -4.93 -12.52
C LEU A 211 19.13 -6.19 -12.31
N ILE A 212 20.06 -6.45 -13.22
CA ILE A 212 20.92 -7.64 -13.16
C ILE A 212 22.36 -7.18 -12.98
N ASN A 213 23.06 -7.73 -11.99
CA ASN A 213 24.47 -7.41 -11.81
C ASN A 213 25.28 -7.71 -13.08
N GLU A 214 26.12 -6.76 -13.51
CA GLU A 214 26.93 -6.86 -14.73
C GLU A 214 27.77 -8.14 -14.81
N LYS A 215 28.24 -8.66 -13.67
CA LYS A 215 29.04 -9.89 -13.61
C LYS A 215 28.27 -11.16 -14.01
N LEU A 216 26.95 -11.12 -13.97
CA LEU A 216 26.11 -12.22 -14.43
C LEU A 216 25.88 -12.19 -15.94
N ILE A 217 26.07 -11.05 -16.61
CA ILE A 217 25.77 -10.89 -18.02
C ILE A 217 26.68 -11.79 -18.88
N GLY A 218 26.08 -12.50 -19.83
CA GLY A 218 26.78 -13.47 -20.69
C GLY A 218 27.07 -14.82 -20.04
N THR A 219 26.70 -15.03 -18.77
CA THR A 219 26.83 -16.33 -18.09
C THR A 219 25.60 -17.23 -18.30
N GLU A 220 25.70 -18.50 -17.89
CA GLU A 220 24.55 -19.42 -17.83
C GLU A 220 23.45 -18.92 -16.87
N SER A 221 23.83 -18.20 -15.81
CA SER A 221 22.89 -17.58 -14.87
C SER A 221 21.97 -16.57 -15.55
N TYR A 222 22.54 -15.66 -16.34
CA TYR A 222 21.77 -14.67 -17.11
C TYR A 222 20.85 -15.34 -18.14
N THR A 223 21.36 -16.36 -18.83
CA THR A 223 20.58 -17.15 -19.80
C THR A 223 19.39 -17.83 -19.11
N THR A 224 19.61 -18.42 -17.94
CA THR A 224 18.58 -19.10 -17.14
C THR A 224 17.49 -18.13 -16.67
N ILE A 225 17.87 -16.93 -16.22
CA ILE A 225 16.93 -15.89 -15.78
C ILE A 225 16.01 -15.46 -16.93
N LEU A 226 16.58 -15.10 -18.08
CA LEU A 226 15.79 -14.64 -19.22
C LEU A 226 14.94 -15.76 -19.84
N LYS A 227 15.45 -16.99 -19.85
CA LYS A 227 14.68 -18.16 -20.29
C LYS A 227 13.45 -18.38 -19.40
N ALA A 228 13.60 -18.31 -18.08
CA ALA A 228 12.48 -18.48 -17.15
C ALA A 228 11.38 -17.43 -17.36
N LEU A 229 11.75 -16.17 -17.60
CA LEU A 229 10.80 -15.10 -17.96
C LEU A 229 10.07 -15.40 -19.27
N ALA A 230 10.79 -15.79 -20.31
CA ALA A 230 10.20 -16.08 -21.61
C ALA A 230 9.30 -17.33 -21.59
N GLU A 231 9.67 -18.37 -20.84
CA GLU A 231 8.82 -19.56 -20.61
C GLU A 231 7.55 -19.22 -19.84
N ALA A 232 7.59 -18.20 -18.99
CA ALA A 232 6.44 -17.63 -18.29
C ALA A 232 5.65 -16.60 -19.12
N GLU A 233 5.94 -16.51 -20.43
CA GLU A 233 5.34 -15.58 -21.40
C GLU A 233 5.52 -14.09 -21.06
N VAL A 234 6.59 -13.73 -20.33
CA VAL A 234 6.94 -12.34 -20.03
C VAL A 234 7.82 -11.77 -21.14
N THR A 235 7.39 -10.64 -21.71
CA THR A 235 8.18 -9.84 -22.65
C THR A 235 9.20 -9.00 -21.88
N SER A 236 10.49 -9.27 -22.10
CA SER A 236 11.59 -8.50 -21.53
C SER A 236 12.02 -7.39 -22.49
N HIS A 237 11.90 -6.15 -22.02
CA HIS A 237 12.40 -4.96 -22.69
C HIS A 237 13.86 -4.79 -22.27
N LEU A 238 14.78 -5.19 -23.15
CA LEU A 238 16.22 -5.20 -22.88
C LEU A 238 16.87 -3.95 -23.44
N VAL A 239 17.76 -3.31 -22.68
CA VAL A 239 18.64 -2.27 -23.23
C VAL A 239 19.44 -2.78 -24.45
N PRO A 240 19.80 -1.91 -25.42
CA PRO A 240 20.39 -2.34 -26.68
C PRO A 240 21.66 -3.21 -26.53
N GLU A 241 22.49 -2.95 -25.52
CA GLU A 241 23.66 -3.78 -25.22
C GLU A 241 23.30 -5.20 -24.80
N LEU A 242 22.26 -5.37 -23.97
CA LEU A 242 21.80 -6.69 -23.52
C LEU A 242 21.16 -7.47 -24.67
N LEU A 243 20.33 -6.81 -25.48
CA LEU A 243 19.68 -7.43 -26.64
C LEU A 243 20.72 -7.98 -27.63
N LYS A 244 21.82 -7.25 -27.87
CA LYS A 244 22.94 -7.70 -28.71
C LYS A 244 23.74 -8.84 -28.10
N SER A 245 23.77 -8.94 -26.76
CA SER A 245 24.50 -9.97 -26.02
C SER A 245 23.70 -11.26 -25.79
N LEU A 246 22.45 -11.32 -26.27
CA LEU A 246 21.59 -12.49 -26.09
C LEU A 246 22.24 -13.76 -26.67
N PRO A 247 22.22 -14.88 -25.93
CA PRO A 247 22.63 -16.17 -26.47
C PRO A 247 21.81 -16.53 -27.72
N LYS A 248 22.49 -17.03 -28.77
CA LYS A 248 21.85 -17.35 -30.06
C LYS A 248 20.65 -18.28 -29.90
N GLU A 249 20.79 -19.34 -29.10
CA GLU A 249 19.73 -20.32 -28.83
C GLU A 249 18.50 -19.67 -28.20
N LEU A 250 18.70 -18.78 -27.22
CA LEU A 250 17.64 -18.05 -26.55
C LEU A 250 16.94 -17.10 -27.52
N SER A 251 17.72 -16.36 -28.31
CA SER A 251 17.19 -15.45 -29.34
C SER A 251 16.39 -16.21 -30.41
N SER A 252 16.80 -17.40 -30.82
CA SER A 252 16.08 -18.20 -31.82
C SER A 252 14.78 -18.79 -31.30
N SER A 253 14.77 -19.29 -30.06
CA SER A 253 13.63 -19.99 -29.47
C SER A 253 12.58 -19.05 -28.90
N TYR A 254 12.97 -17.85 -28.44
CA TYR A 254 12.11 -16.93 -27.71
C TYR A 254 12.17 -15.49 -28.23
N SER A 255 12.61 -15.26 -29.48
CA SER A 255 12.72 -13.92 -30.10
C SER A 255 11.54 -12.98 -29.82
N LYS A 256 10.31 -13.49 -29.85
CA LYS A 256 9.09 -12.68 -29.62
C LYS A 256 8.97 -12.09 -28.21
N PHE A 257 9.75 -12.57 -27.24
CA PHE A 257 9.74 -12.14 -25.85
C PHE A 257 10.91 -11.20 -25.50
N PHE A 258 11.74 -10.84 -26.48
CA PHE A 258 12.83 -9.88 -26.29
C PHE A 258 12.65 -8.70 -27.23
N VAL A 259 12.46 -7.52 -26.65
CA VAL A 259 12.30 -6.26 -27.39
C VAL A 259 13.31 -5.24 -26.89
N GLU A 260 13.59 -4.23 -27.70
CA GLU A 260 14.49 -3.14 -27.31
C GLU A 260 13.79 -2.20 -26.32
N ALA A 261 14.44 -1.93 -25.18
CA ALA A 261 13.97 -0.96 -24.19
C ALA A 261 14.31 0.48 -24.60
N THR A 262 13.47 1.40 -24.15
CA THR A 262 13.71 2.83 -24.16
C THR A 262 13.94 3.36 -22.74
N GLU A 263 14.53 4.55 -22.58
CA GLU A 263 14.69 5.19 -21.26
C GLU A 263 13.34 5.42 -20.54
N ALA A 264 12.24 5.53 -21.30
CA ALA A 264 10.90 5.69 -20.74
C ALA A 264 10.41 4.42 -20.03
N ASP A 265 10.87 3.23 -20.44
CA ASP A 265 10.42 1.95 -19.89
C ASP A 265 10.83 1.77 -18.42
N PHE A 266 11.95 2.36 -17.99
CA PHE A 266 12.38 2.35 -16.58
C PHE A 266 11.54 3.27 -15.68
N ASN A 267 10.65 4.09 -16.25
CA ASN A 267 9.73 4.96 -15.51
C ASN A 267 8.26 4.56 -15.75
N LYS A 268 8.02 3.36 -16.28
CA LYS A 268 6.71 2.92 -16.74
C LYS A 268 6.19 1.78 -15.87
N GLU A 269 4.95 1.92 -15.43
CA GLU A 269 4.16 0.81 -14.87
C GLU A 269 3.43 0.14 -16.03
N PHE A 270 3.82 -1.09 -16.38
CA PHE A 270 3.28 -1.79 -17.55
C PHE A 270 1.90 -2.37 -17.29
N LEU A 271 1.65 -2.87 -16.06
CA LEU A 271 0.41 -3.56 -15.68
C LEU A 271 0.08 -4.79 -16.57
N SER A 272 1.10 -5.37 -17.20
CA SER A 272 1.02 -6.49 -18.15
C SER A 272 2.19 -7.46 -17.95
N PHE A 273 2.27 -8.48 -18.80
CA PHE A 273 3.40 -9.41 -18.86
C PHE A 273 4.62 -8.80 -19.57
N ASP A 274 4.99 -7.58 -19.17
CA ASP A 274 6.12 -6.81 -19.67
C ASP A 274 7.01 -6.41 -18.49
N ILE A 275 8.33 -6.40 -18.71
CA ILE A 275 9.33 -6.00 -17.71
C ILE A 275 10.53 -5.32 -18.38
N ALA A 276 11.01 -4.20 -17.83
CA ALA A 276 12.24 -3.54 -18.28
C ALA A 276 13.48 -4.18 -17.64
N VAL A 277 14.56 -4.38 -18.39
CA VAL A 277 15.77 -5.06 -17.92
C VAL A 277 17.02 -4.25 -18.23
N LYS A 278 17.85 -4.02 -17.21
CA LYS A 278 19.09 -3.24 -17.31
C LYS A 278 20.24 -3.90 -16.54
N PRO A 279 21.48 -3.88 -17.07
CA PRO A 279 22.65 -4.26 -16.31
C PRO A 279 22.98 -3.18 -15.26
N ILE A 280 23.49 -3.57 -14.10
CA ILE A 280 23.91 -2.64 -13.04
C ILE A 280 25.24 -3.11 -12.42
N GLY A 281 26.18 -2.20 -12.19
CA GLY A 281 27.53 -2.57 -11.75
C GLY A 281 27.62 -3.06 -10.31
N SER A 282 26.79 -2.52 -9.40
CA SER A 282 26.86 -2.82 -7.98
C SER A 282 25.54 -2.62 -7.24
N VAL A 283 25.47 -3.11 -6.00
CA VAL A 283 24.34 -2.82 -5.08
C VAL A 283 24.16 -1.32 -4.84
N THR A 284 25.23 -0.53 -4.85
CA THR A 284 25.14 0.94 -4.70
C THR A 284 24.44 1.57 -5.89
N ASP A 285 24.80 1.14 -7.09
CA ASP A 285 24.23 1.65 -8.34
C ASP A 285 22.77 1.22 -8.46
N ALA A 286 22.43 0.01 -7.99
CA ALA A 286 21.05 -0.45 -7.90
C ALA A 286 20.23 0.43 -6.96
N ILE A 287 20.76 0.78 -5.78
CA ILE A 287 20.11 1.71 -4.84
C ILE A 287 19.88 3.08 -5.49
N ILE A 288 20.87 3.61 -6.20
CA ILE A 288 20.75 4.91 -6.90
C ILE A 288 19.66 4.85 -7.96
N HIS A 289 19.69 3.83 -8.82
CA HIS A 289 18.70 3.65 -9.87
C HIS A 289 17.29 3.53 -9.30
N ILE A 290 17.09 2.64 -8.33
CA ILE A 290 15.76 2.41 -7.73
C ILE A 290 15.23 3.69 -7.07
N ASN A 291 16.05 4.41 -6.31
CA ASN A 291 15.61 5.67 -5.69
C ASN A 291 15.29 6.78 -6.70
N GLN A 292 15.81 6.70 -7.93
CA GLN A 292 15.52 7.62 -9.03
C GLN A 292 14.25 7.26 -9.80
N HIS A 293 13.95 5.97 -9.95
CA HIS A 293 12.92 5.48 -10.89
C HIS A 293 11.71 4.82 -10.21
N SER A 294 11.86 4.24 -9.03
CA SER A 294 10.78 3.57 -8.29
C SER A 294 9.69 4.57 -7.91
N SER A 295 8.44 4.10 -7.87
CA SER A 295 7.33 4.86 -7.29
C SER A 295 7.35 4.86 -5.76
N LYS A 296 8.44 4.35 -5.16
CA LYS A 296 8.66 4.16 -3.72
C LYS A 296 7.67 3.16 -3.12
N HIS A 297 7.21 2.22 -3.94
CA HIS A 297 6.27 1.18 -3.55
C HIS A 297 7.02 0.01 -2.92
N THR A 298 7.42 -0.98 -3.72
CA THR A 298 8.10 -2.18 -3.20
C THR A 298 9.29 -2.51 -4.07
N ASP A 299 10.46 -2.65 -3.47
CA ASP A 299 11.67 -3.02 -4.20
C ASP A 299 12.42 -4.14 -3.45
N ALA A 300 13.09 -5.02 -4.18
CA ALA A 300 13.74 -6.20 -3.60
C ALA A 300 15.15 -6.42 -4.11
N ILE A 301 15.99 -7.02 -3.27
CA ILE A 301 17.28 -7.60 -3.64
C ILE A 301 17.23 -9.12 -3.53
N ILE A 302 17.88 -9.80 -4.47
CA ILE A 302 18.13 -11.24 -4.41
C ILE A 302 19.64 -11.45 -4.31
N THR A 303 20.11 -11.98 -3.18
CA THR A 303 21.54 -12.20 -2.89
C THR A 303 21.71 -13.18 -1.74
N GLU A 304 22.78 -13.96 -1.73
CA GLU A 304 23.24 -14.69 -0.54
C GLU A 304 24.29 -13.90 0.28
N ASP A 305 24.75 -12.75 -0.23
CA ASP A 305 25.65 -11.87 0.51
C ASP A 305 24.86 -10.96 1.47
N LYS A 306 25.02 -11.23 2.76
CA LYS A 306 24.33 -10.50 3.81
C LYS A 306 24.71 -9.01 3.84
N ALA A 307 25.96 -8.65 3.53
CA ALA A 307 26.38 -7.26 3.59
C ALA A 307 25.70 -6.42 2.50
N ASN A 308 25.59 -6.95 1.28
CA ASN A 308 24.85 -6.36 0.18
C ASN A 308 23.35 -6.28 0.50
N ALA A 309 22.76 -7.33 1.09
CA ALA A 309 21.37 -7.32 1.51
C ALA A 309 21.08 -6.18 2.50
N GLU A 310 21.86 -6.08 3.58
CA GLU A 310 21.67 -5.03 4.59
C GLU A 310 21.89 -3.62 4.02
N LYS A 311 22.90 -3.46 3.15
CA LYS A 311 23.15 -2.19 2.46
C LYS A 311 21.96 -1.78 1.57
N PHE A 312 21.36 -2.72 0.86
CA PHE A 312 20.17 -2.48 0.06
C PHE A 312 18.96 -2.11 0.94
N LEU A 313 18.67 -2.91 1.97
CA LEU A 313 17.56 -2.67 2.90
C LEU A 313 17.62 -1.27 3.55
N GLN A 314 18.82 -0.78 3.86
CA GLN A 314 19.02 0.55 4.44
C GLN A 314 19.06 1.68 3.40
N GLY A 315 19.41 1.38 2.14
CA GLY A 315 19.64 2.37 1.09
C GLY A 315 18.40 2.73 0.27
N ILE A 316 17.41 1.86 0.19
CA ILE A 316 16.19 2.07 -0.59
C ILE A 316 15.16 2.91 0.19
N ASP A 317 14.62 3.95 -0.44
CA ASP A 317 13.56 4.81 0.10
C ASP A 317 12.17 4.42 -0.45
N SER A 318 11.80 3.14 -0.27
CA SER A 318 10.48 2.59 -0.65
C SER A 318 9.64 2.23 0.56
N SER A 319 8.34 1.96 0.36
CA SER A 319 7.45 1.58 1.44
C SER A 319 7.65 0.13 1.90
N GLY A 320 8.03 -0.75 0.97
CA GLY A 320 8.56 -2.08 1.25
C GLY A 320 9.94 -2.26 0.63
N VAL A 321 10.89 -2.78 1.41
CA VAL A 321 12.23 -3.15 0.93
C VAL A 321 12.53 -4.56 1.36
N TYR A 322 12.78 -5.45 0.38
CA TYR A 322 12.77 -6.89 0.58
C TYR A 322 14.10 -7.54 0.25
N TRP A 323 14.39 -8.66 0.91
CA TRP A 323 15.53 -9.51 0.64
C TRP A 323 15.06 -10.93 0.38
N ASN A 324 15.40 -11.49 -0.78
CA ASN A 324 15.11 -12.87 -1.16
C ASN A 324 13.61 -13.23 -1.09
N CYS A 325 12.73 -12.28 -1.38
CA CYS A 325 11.29 -12.53 -1.51
C CYS A 325 10.63 -11.63 -2.58
N SER A 326 9.46 -12.09 -3.05
CA SER A 326 8.68 -11.43 -4.10
C SER A 326 8.10 -10.09 -3.65
N THR A 327 8.10 -9.10 -4.54
CA THR A 327 7.45 -7.80 -4.29
C THR A 327 5.94 -7.95 -4.05
N ARG A 328 5.34 -9.06 -4.49
CA ARG A 328 3.93 -9.40 -4.27
C ARG A 328 3.57 -9.62 -2.81
N PHE A 329 4.54 -9.79 -1.91
CA PHE A 329 4.28 -9.84 -0.48
C PHE A 329 3.77 -8.51 0.11
N ALA A 330 3.92 -7.38 -0.61
CA ALA A 330 3.43 -6.06 -0.18
C ALA A 330 1.89 -6.00 -0.21
N ASP A 331 1.26 -6.54 0.83
CA ASP A 331 -0.18 -6.71 0.95
C ASP A 331 -0.53 -6.90 2.43
N GLY A 332 -1.56 -6.19 2.92
CA GLY A 332 -1.91 -6.16 4.34
C GLY A 332 -2.31 -7.52 4.90
N PHE A 333 -2.98 -8.37 4.11
CA PHE A 333 -3.30 -9.73 4.55
C PHE A 333 -2.03 -10.56 4.67
N ARG A 334 -1.14 -10.51 3.68
CA ARG A 334 0.15 -11.23 3.71
C ARG A 334 1.07 -10.75 4.84
N TYR A 335 0.94 -9.50 5.26
CA TYR A 335 1.65 -8.94 6.41
C TYR A 335 1.04 -9.32 7.77
N GLY A 336 -0.13 -9.97 7.78
CA GLY A 336 -0.82 -10.34 9.01
C GLY A 336 -1.67 -9.22 9.62
N PHE A 337 -2.02 -8.18 8.86
CA PHE A 337 -2.91 -7.10 9.32
C PHE A 337 -4.39 -7.47 9.23
N GLY A 338 -4.72 -8.69 8.78
CA GLY A 338 -6.07 -9.17 8.51
C GLY A 338 -6.65 -8.60 7.22
N THR A 339 -6.71 -7.27 7.09
CA THR A 339 -7.09 -6.61 5.83
C THR A 339 -6.42 -5.23 5.72
N GLU A 340 -6.60 -4.56 4.58
CA GLU A 340 -6.04 -3.23 4.32
C GLU A 340 -7.05 -2.28 3.68
N VAL A 341 -6.93 -0.99 4.02
CA VAL A 341 -7.62 0.08 3.28
C VAL A 341 -6.93 0.41 1.96
N GLY A 342 -5.67 -0.03 1.79
CA GLY A 342 -4.85 0.17 0.61
C GLY A 342 -3.37 0.26 0.97
N ILE A 343 -2.53 0.62 0.01
CA ILE A 343 -1.09 0.80 0.19
C ILE A 343 -0.74 2.28 0.07
N SER A 344 0.12 2.78 0.95
CA SER A 344 0.59 4.15 0.95
C SER A 344 2.08 4.23 0.61
N THR A 345 2.45 5.06 -0.35
CA THR A 345 3.85 5.43 -0.61
C THR A 345 4.24 6.76 0.05
N ASN A 346 3.34 7.37 0.82
CA ASN A 346 3.63 8.59 1.54
C ASN A 346 4.66 8.33 2.66
N LYS A 347 5.49 9.34 2.96
CA LYS A 347 6.44 9.28 4.08
C LYS A 347 5.83 9.65 5.43
N ILE A 348 4.70 10.35 5.43
CA ILE A 348 4.05 10.90 6.63
C ILE A 348 2.82 10.04 6.95
N HIS A 349 2.55 9.88 8.25
CA HIS A 349 1.44 9.12 8.83
C HIS A 349 1.58 7.60 8.70
N ALA A 350 1.24 7.01 7.55
CA ALA A 350 1.31 5.57 7.32
C ALA A 350 1.94 5.27 5.95
N ARG A 351 2.81 4.26 5.91
CA ARG A 351 3.62 3.87 4.75
C ARG A 351 3.63 2.35 4.61
N GLY A 352 3.42 1.85 3.41
CA GLY A 352 3.22 0.42 3.10
C GLY A 352 1.73 0.04 3.11
N PRO A 353 1.41 -1.26 3.20
CA PRO A 353 0.04 -1.72 3.46
C PRO A 353 -0.55 -1.06 4.71
N VAL A 354 -1.76 -0.51 4.60
CA VAL A 354 -2.39 0.25 5.68
C VAL A 354 -3.54 -0.55 6.28
N GLY A 355 -3.31 -1.10 7.48
CA GLY A 355 -4.32 -1.72 8.34
C GLY A 355 -4.91 -0.73 9.36
N LEU A 356 -5.36 -1.23 10.51
CA LEU A 356 -5.97 -0.43 11.59
C LEU A 356 -5.05 0.68 12.13
N GLU A 357 -3.74 0.41 12.25
CA GLU A 357 -2.78 1.36 12.81
C GLU A 357 -2.70 2.66 11.99
N GLY A 358 -2.78 2.58 10.66
CA GLY A 358 -2.80 3.78 9.83
C GLY A 358 -4.16 4.48 9.74
N LEU A 359 -5.17 4.00 10.47
CA LEU A 359 -6.47 4.67 10.65
C LEU A 359 -6.63 5.30 12.03
N VAL A 360 -5.58 5.28 12.86
CA VAL A 360 -5.53 5.98 14.13
C VAL A 360 -4.40 7.00 14.13
N CYS A 361 -4.56 8.07 14.89
CA CYS A 361 -3.51 9.02 15.22
C CYS A 361 -3.34 9.06 16.74
N TYR A 362 -2.85 10.18 17.30
CA TYR A 362 -2.70 10.31 18.74
C TYR A 362 -2.97 11.73 19.22
N TYR A 363 -3.28 11.84 20.51
CA TYR A 363 -3.37 13.10 21.24
C TYR A 363 -2.68 12.97 22.60
N TYR A 364 -2.43 14.12 23.23
CA TYR A 364 -1.82 14.18 24.55
C TYR A 364 -2.86 14.50 25.63
N GLN A 365 -2.82 13.76 26.73
CA GLN A 365 -3.52 14.09 27.96
C GLN A 365 -2.50 14.53 29.02
N MET A 366 -2.68 15.72 29.55
CA MET A 366 -1.95 16.20 30.72
C MET A 366 -2.86 16.11 31.95
N ARG A 367 -2.41 15.46 33.01
CA ARG A 367 -3.12 15.37 34.28
C ARG A 367 -2.28 16.07 35.34
N GLY A 368 -2.81 17.16 35.86
CA GLY A 368 -2.13 18.01 36.85
C GLY A 368 -3.09 18.45 37.95
N ASP A 369 -2.51 18.98 39.03
CA ASP A 369 -3.24 19.58 40.15
C ASP A 369 -2.86 21.07 40.30
N GLY A 370 -3.38 21.91 39.40
CA GLY A 370 -3.14 23.37 39.43
C GLY A 370 -1.75 23.84 38.98
N HIS A 371 -0.96 22.98 38.34
CA HIS A 371 0.38 23.34 37.84
C HIS A 371 0.33 24.48 36.81
N VAL A 372 1.17 25.48 37.00
CA VAL A 372 1.34 26.61 36.07
C VAL A 372 2.77 26.68 35.56
N VAL A 373 2.96 27.08 34.29
CA VAL A 373 4.29 27.19 33.68
C VAL A 373 5.18 28.20 34.42
N GLY A 374 4.58 29.23 35.02
CA GLY A 374 5.28 30.26 35.79
C GLY A 374 6.05 29.74 37.00
N ASP A 375 5.72 28.56 37.53
CA ASP A 375 6.42 27.97 38.68
C ASP A 375 7.75 27.31 38.31
N TYR A 376 7.98 27.05 37.01
CA TYR A 376 9.13 26.28 36.53
C TYR A 376 10.27 27.18 36.05
N LEU A 377 11.50 26.64 36.07
CA LEU A 377 12.66 27.27 35.45
C LEU A 377 12.37 27.60 33.98
N GLY A 378 12.71 28.82 33.56
CA GLY A 378 12.36 29.38 32.24
C GLY A 378 11.01 30.09 32.19
N GLY A 379 10.08 29.76 33.09
CA GLY A 379 8.78 30.43 33.26
C GLY A 379 8.77 31.55 34.31
N GLY A 380 9.86 31.73 35.06
CA GLY A 380 10.00 32.74 36.13
C GLY A 380 10.04 32.16 37.55
N GLY A 381 9.81 30.85 37.69
CA GLY A 381 9.83 30.14 38.97
C GLY A 381 11.10 29.32 39.18
N THR A 382 11.05 28.42 40.16
CA THR A 382 12.22 27.65 40.63
C THR A 382 12.06 26.13 40.52
N ARG A 383 10.87 25.62 40.17
CA ARG A 383 10.62 24.19 40.00
C ARG A 383 11.34 23.65 38.76
N VAL A 384 11.73 22.38 38.83
CA VAL A 384 12.41 21.68 37.72
C VAL A 384 11.56 20.49 37.32
N PHE A 385 11.39 20.30 36.01
CA PHE A 385 10.73 19.10 35.49
C PHE A 385 11.55 17.85 35.79
N LYS A 386 10.86 16.77 36.14
CA LYS A 386 11.46 15.45 36.42
C LYS A 386 11.72 14.63 35.17
N HIS A 387 10.82 14.71 34.19
CA HIS A 387 10.88 13.95 32.94
C HIS A 387 11.10 12.44 33.11
N GLU A 388 10.51 11.87 34.16
CA GLU A 388 10.64 10.44 34.48
C GLU A 388 9.71 9.61 33.58
N LYS A 389 10.24 8.62 32.86
CA LYS A 389 9.42 7.70 32.06
C LYS A 389 8.58 6.82 32.99
N LEU A 390 7.27 6.77 32.73
CA LEU A 390 6.36 5.86 33.42
C LEU A 390 6.21 4.55 32.64
N ASN A 391 6.02 3.44 33.36
CA ASN A 391 5.78 2.15 32.74
C ASN A 391 4.35 2.09 32.19
N ILE A 392 4.22 1.96 30.87
CA ILE A 392 2.94 1.91 30.16
C ILE A 392 2.24 0.55 30.26
N ASN A 393 2.94 -0.53 30.60
CA ASN A 393 2.36 -1.88 30.66
C ASN A 393 1.39 -2.07 31.86
N HIS A 394 1.32 -1.09 32.76
CA HIS A 394 0.45 -1.09 33.93
C HIS A 394 -0.66 -0.03 33.84
N LEU A 395 -0.87 0.56 32.66
CA LEU A 395 -1.85 1.62 32.35
C LEU A 395 -2.74 1.17 31.20
#